data_AF-D7IG09-F1
#
_entry.id   AF-D7IG09-F1
#
_cell.length_a   1.000
_cell.length_b   1.000
_cell.length_c   1.000
_cell.angle_alpha   90.00
_cell.angle_beta   90.00
_cell.angle_gamma   90.00
#
_symmetry.space_group_name_H-M   'P 1'
#
loop_
_entity.id
_entity.type
_entity.pdbx_description
1 polymer ?
#
loop_
_entity_poly.entity_id
_entity_poly.type
_entity_poly.pdbx_seq_one_letter_code
_entity_poly.pdbx_strand_id
1 'polypeptide(L)' 'MCQHAGICVKMLPNVYHPKERPWVQIENATTEELIAQISKCPSGALSYRLNKKDK' A
#
# COMPACT_ATOMS: atom_id res chain seq x y z
N MET A 1 -6.59 -4.31 -11.74
CA MET A 1 -7.67 -4.87 -10.89
C MET A 1 -7.04 -5.74 -9.81
N CYS A 2 -7.49 -5.67 -8.55
CA CYS A 2 -6.92 -6.47 -7.45
C CYS A 2 -7.29 -7.96 -7.59
N GLN A 3 -6.32 -8.85 -7.40
CA GLN A 3 -6.51 -10.31 -7.40
C GLN A 3 -6.66 -10.91 -5.99
N HIS A 4 -6.77 -10.10 -4.94
CA HIS A 4 -6.90 -10.53 -3.53
C HIS A 4 -5.82 -11.52 -3.04
N ALA A 5 -4.59 -11.42 -3.56
CA ALA A 5 -3.46 -12.25 -3.15
C ALA A 5 -3.03 -12.06 -1.67
N GLY A 6 -3.52 -11.00 -1.01
CA GLY A 6 -3.24 -10.72 0.41
C GLY A 6 -1.83 -10.23 0.72
N ILE A 7 -0.99 -9.98 -0.29
CA ILE A 7 0.40 -9.52 -0.09
C ILE A 7 0.45 -8.13 0.55
N CYS A 8 -0.46 -7.23 0.19
CA CYS A 8 -0.58 -5.91 0.83
C CYS A 8 -0.74 -6.02 2.34
N VAL A 9 -1.74 -6.79 2.79
CA VAL A 9 -2.04 -7.02 4.21
C VAL A 9 -0.89 -7.74 4.93
N LYS A 10 -0.25 -8.72 4.27
CA LYS A 10 0.88 -9.47 4.86
C LYS A 10 2.13 -8.61 5.06
N MET A 11 2.44 -7.72 4.12
CA MET A 11 3.64 -6.88 4.20
C MET A 11 3.44 -5.68 5.13
N LEU A 12 2.25 -5.05 5.11
CA LEU A 12 1.93 -3.88 5.93
C LEU A 12 0.63 -4.10 6.71
N PRO A 13 0.64 -4.99 7.72
CA PRO A 13 -0.55 -5.28 8.53
C PRO A 13 -1.04 -4.07 9.33
N ASN A 14 -0.16 -3.11 9.61
CA ASN A 14 -0.51 -1.86 10.29
C ASN A 14 -1.17 -0.83 9.35
N VAL A 15 -1.10 -1.04 8.03
CA VAL A 15 -1.68 -0.15 7.01
C VAL A 15 -3.01 -0.69 6.50
N TYR A 16 -3.10 -1.98 6.22
CA TYR A 16 -4.29 -2.58 5.59
C TYR A 16 -5.15 -3.33 6.59
N HIS A 17 -6.31 -2.74 6.92
CA HIS A 17 -7.27 -3.23 7.90
C HIS A 17 -8.60 -3.62 7.23
N PRO A 18 -8.72 -4.81 6.63
CA PRO A 18 -9.88 -5.19 5.81
C PRO A 18 -11.21 -5.24 6.58
N LYS A 19 -11.19 -5.24 7.92
CA LYS A 19 -12.38 -5.25 8.78
C LYS A 19 -12.77 -3.86 9.30
N GLU A 20 -11.96 -2.83 9.06
CA GLU A 20 -12.14 -1.48 9.61
C GLU A 20 -12.50 -0.48 8.51
N ARG A 21 -12.96 0.71 8.92
CA ARG A 21 -13.19 1.85 8.03
C ARG A 21 -12.61 3.12 8.66
N PRO A 22 -11.57 3.73 8.07
CA PRO A 22 -10.93 3.37 6.79
C PRO A 22 -10.12 2.07 6.85
N TRP A 23 -10.15 1.28 5.75
CA TRP A 23 -9.43 0.01 5.64
C TRP A 23 -7.97 0.17 5.19
N VAL A 24 -7.55 1.40 4.85
CA VAL A 24 -6.17 1.75 4.52
C VAL A 24 -5.75 2.94 5.37
N GLN A 25 -4.67 2.79 6.12
CA GLN A 25 -4.06 3.80 6.98
C GLN A 25 -2.59 3.95 6.61
N ILE A 26 -2.31 4.68 5.53
CA ILE A 26 -0.95 4.83 4.98
C ILE A 26 0.03 5.55 5.93
N GLU A 27 -0.51 6.28 6.92
CA GLU A 27 0.27 7.01 7.93
C GLU A 27 1.06 6.08 8.86
N ASN A 28 0.66 4.81 8.95
CA ASN A 28 1.32 3.80 9.79
C ASN A 28 2.53 3.14 9.12
N ALA A 29 2.96 3.61 7.94
CA ALA A 29 4.14 3.11 7.25
C ALA A 29 4.92 4.26 6.60
N THR A 30 6.21 4.03 6.36
CA THR A 30 7.04 4.96 5.61
C THR A 30 6.72 4.90 4.11
N THR A 31 7.04 5.98 3.39
CA THR A 31 6.93 6.02 1.93
C THR A 31 7.70 4.88 1.26
N GLU A 32 8.88 4.52 1.79
CA GLU A 32 9.72 3.44 1.27
C GLU A 32 9.05 2.07 1.42
N GLU A 33 8.46 1.80 2.58
CA GLU A 33 7.71 0.58 2.84
C GLU A 33 6.48 0.45 1.94
N LEU A 34 5.74 1.55 1.75
CA LEU A 34 4.60 1.60 0.85
C LEU A 34 5.04 1.31 -0.59
N ILE A 35 6.12 1.92 -1.08
CA ILE A 35 6.66 1.67 -2.42
C ILE A 35 7.10 0.20 -2.58
N ALA A 36 7.83 -0.33 -1.61
CA ALA A 36 8.31 -1.72 -1.62
C ALA A 36 7.14 -2.70 -1.67
N GLN A 37 6.10 -2.47 -0.86
CA GLN A 37 4.88 -3.29 -0.87
C GLN A 37 4.16 -3.19 -2.22
N ILE A 38 3.98 -1.98 -2.76
CA ILE A 38 3.29 -1.75 -4.03
C ILE A 38 4.02 -2.48 -5.17
N SER A 39 5.35 -2.45 -5.19
CA SER A 39 6.18 -3.18 -6.16
C SER A 39 6.00 -4.70 -6.11
N LYS A 40 5.63 -5.25 -4.95
CA LYS A 40 5.33 -6.68 -4.76
C LYS A 40 3.90 -7.07 -5.11
N CYS A 41 3.05 -6.14 -5.57
CA CYS A 41 1.68 -6.45 -5.97
C CYS A 41 1.67 -7.22 -7.30
N PRO A 42 1.29 -8.53 -7.33
CA PRO A 42 1.37 -9.36 -8.54
C PRO A 42 0.36 -8.94 -9.60
N SER A 43 -0.70 -8.25 -9.17
CA SER A 43 -1.75 -7.74 -10.03
C SER A 43 -1.52 -6.33 -10.55
N GLY A 44 -0.52 -5.62 -10.02
CA GLY A 44 -0.32 -4.20 -10.31
C GLY A 44 -1.50 -3.30 -9.92
N ALA A 45 -2.37 -3.74 -9.01
CA ALA A 45 -3.57 -3.01 -8.63
C ALA A 45 -3.30 -1.75 -7.81
N LEU A 46 -2.12 -1.68 -7.18
CA LEU A 46 -1.69 -0.52 -6.43
C LEU A 46 -0.68 0.28 -7.26
N SER A 47 -0.75 1.61 -7.16
CA SER A 47 0.17 2.51 -7.83
C SER A 47 0.43 3.71 -6.92
N TYR A 48 1.62 4.29 -7.00
CA TYR A 48 1.99 5.49 -6.27
C TYR A 48 2.45 6.57 -7.24
N ARG A 49 2.42 7.82 -6.77
CA ARG A 49 3.09 8.94 -7.43
C ARG A 49 3.94 9.62 -6.38
N LEU A 50 5.19 9.89 -6.73
CA LEU A 50 6.03 10.73 -5.91
C LEU A 50 5.61 12.17 -6.14
N ASN A 51 5.16 12.83 -5.07
CA ASN A 51 4.97 14.27 -5.11
C ASN A 51 6.37 14.88 -5.24
N LYS A 52 6.76 15.24 -6.47
CA LYS A 52 7.83 16.19 -6.69
C LYS A 52 7.41 17.47 -5.97
N LYS A 53 8.04 17.76 -4.83
CA LYS A 53 8.06 19.14 -4.33
C LYS A 53 8.86 19.92 -5.37
N ASP A 54 8.14 20.50 -6.32
CA ASP A 54 8.64 21.59 -7.14
C ASP A 54 9.08 22.69 -6.17
N LYS A 55 10.35 23.06 -6.24
CA LYS A 55 10.99 24.03 -5.36
C LYS A 55 10.83 25.42 -5.94
#